data_AF-A0A2H9SSY7-F1
#
_entry.id   AF-A0A2H9SSY7-F1
#
_cell.length_a   1.000
_cell.length_b   1.000
_cell.length_c   1.000
_cell.angle_alpha   90.00
_cell.angle_beta   90.00
_cell.angle_gamma   90.00
#
_symmetry.space_group_name_H-M   'P 1'
#
loop_
_entity.id
_entity.type
_entity.pdbx_description
1 polymer ?
#
loop_
_entity_poly.entity_id
_entity_poly.type
_entity_poly.pdbx_seq_one_letter_code
_entity_poly.pdbx_strand_id
1 'polypeptide(L)'
;MNEQVVVRSLNDINTCFSRVILDSNFQISNHKVSWENYHPGIHKGFAYAAVYQKLIDQRQYSFLLSDNSFFQVFFEWDNDKLLKAKLAYYPTPVKITGALDSLLESAEFSGVDLLEELYFGAEAWVTRGIDIVNTSYLRLDYDSGVETHSKCHVQIASLNELRITSKYLLNPFNFFTWIVEHLKFPAFEDILTTHSFNASMGYHRTRNYDIQEAQTHAPFLSNTNI
;
A
#
# COMPACT_ATOMS: atom_id res chain seq x y z
N MET A 1 -8.43 -4.30 -15.93
CA MET A 1 -9.68 -3.91 -15.21
C MET A 1 -10.34 -2.80 -16.01
N ASN A 2 -11.67 -2.76 -16.13
CA ASN A 2 -12.34 -1.68 -16.88
C ASN A 2 -12.35 -0.36 -16.07
N GLU A 3 -12.22 0.79 -16.75
CA GLU A 3 -12.19 2.12 -16.13
C GLU A 3 -13.46 2.41 -15.32
N GLN A 4 -14.65 2.13 -15.86
CA GLN A 4 -15.92 2.39 -15.17
C GLN A 4 -16.05 1.58 -13.88
N VAL A 5 -15.50 0.37 -13.84
CA VAL A 5 -15.46 -0.46 -12.63
C VAL A 5 -14.63 0.22 -11.54
N VAL A 6 -13.45 0.75 -11.88
CA VAL A 6 -12.58 1.45 -10.94
C VAL A 6 -13.23 2.74 -10.46
N VAL A 7 -13.78 3.56 -11.36
CA VAL A 7 -14.47 4.80 -11.01
C VAL A 7 -15.63 4.54 -10.05
N ARG A 8 -16.43 3.51 -10.33
CA ARG A 8 -17.50 3.08 -9.42
C ARG A 8 -16.95 2.64 -8.07
N SER A 9 -15.84 1.89 -8.03
CA SER A 9 -15.22 1.49 -6.76
C SER A 9 -14.84 2.69 -5.90
N LEU A 10 -14.29 3.76 -6.49
CA LEU A 10 -13.91 4.96 -5.74
C LEU A 10 -15.13 5.71 -5.18
N ASN A 11 -16.20 5.81 -5.98
CA ASN A 11 -17.45 6.44 -5.55
C ASN A 11 -18.16 5.64 -4.45
N ASP A 12 -18.18 4.32 -4.59
CA ASP A 12 -18.75 3.41 -3.58
C ASP A 12 -17.91 3.46 -2.29
N ILE A 13 -16.57 3.59 -2.39
CA ILE A 13 -15.71 3.82 -1.22
C ILE A 13 -16.11 5.11 -0.50
N ASN A 14 -16.15 6.24 -1.21
CA ASN A 14 -16.55 7.54 -0.64
C ASN A 14 -17.91 7.48 0.06
N THR A 15 -18.87 6.78 -0.53
CA THR A 15 -20.23 6.68 -0.01
C THR A 15 -20.29 5.79 1.22
N CYS A 16 -19.80 4.55 1.11
CA CYS A 16 -19.91 3.54 2.16
C CYS A 16 -19.01 3.84 3.37
N PHE A 17 -17.84 4.45 3.15
CA PHE A 17 -16.83 4.69 4.18
C PHE A 17 -16.69 6.17 4.57
N SER A 18 -17.67 7.01 4.24
CA SER A 18 -17.70 8.44 4.59
C SER A 18 -17.47 8.73 6.08
N ARG A 19 -17.84 7.80 6.98
CA ARG A 19 -17.63 7.93 8.43
C ARG A 19 -16.19 7.70 8.89
N VAL A 20 -15.34 7.07 8.07
CA VAL A 20 -13.93 6.79 8.39
C VAL A 20 -12.95 7.58 7.52
N ILE A 21 -13.43 8.11 6.39
CA ILE A 21 -12.66 8.95 5.47
C ILE A 21 -12.69 10.40 5.97
N LEU A 22 -11.51 10.98 6.16
CA LEU A 22 -11.30 12.38 6.49
C LEU A 22 -11.25 13.27 5.24
N ASP A 23 -10.57 12.81 4.18
CA ASP A 23 -10.44 13.54 2.93
C ASP A 23 -10.32 12.58 1.73
N SER A 24 -10.79 13.02 0.57
CA SER A 24 -10.75 12.27 -0.68
C SER A 24 -10.16 13.13 -1.79
N ASN A 25 -9.11 12.61 -2.43
CA ASN A 25 -8.28 13.38 -3.35
C ASN A 25 -7.89 12.53 -4.57
N PHE A 26 -8.88 12.08 -5.33
CA PHE A 26 -8.65 11.44 -6.61
C PHE A 26 -9.32 12.22 -7.75
N GLN A 27 -8.71 12.16 -8.92
CA GLN A 27 -9.20 12.74 -10.16
C GLN A 27 -9.19 11.68 -11.26
N ILE A 28 -10.12 11.84 -12.20
CA ILE A 28 -10.22 11.01 -13.41
C ILE A 28 -10.00 11.94 -14.58
N SER A 29 -8.90 11.76 -15.30
CA SER A 29 -8.59 12.54 -16.50
C SER A 29 -7.77 11.70 -17.47
N ASN A 30 -7.98 11.85 -18.78
CA ASN A 30 -7.17 11.20 -19.82
C ASN A 30 -6.94 9.70 -19.56
N HIS A 31 -8.00 8.93 -19.29
CA HIS A 31 -7.90 7.50 -18.99
C HIS A 31 -6.91 7.20 -17.84
N LYS A 32 -6.95 8.03 -16.81
CA LYS A 32 -6.09 7.91 -15.64
C LYS A 32 -6.85 8.30 -14.38
N VAL A 33 -6.78 7.41 -13.38
CA VAL A 33 -7.12 7.70 -12.00
C VAL A 33 -5.83 8.07 -11.28
N SER A 34 -5.77 9.28 -10.75
CA SER A 34 -4.62 9.78 -9.99
C SER A 34 -5.05 10.91 -9.05
N TRP A 35 -4.13 11.76 -8.63
CA TRP A 35 -4.35 12.98 -7.84
C TRP A 35 -3.65 14.16 -8.53
N GLU A 36 -4.03 15.39 -8.21
CA GLU A 36 -3.65 16.61 -8.94
C GLU A 36 -2.14 16.76 -9.14
N ASN A 37 -1.36 16.54 -8.08
CA ASN A 37 0.09 16.72 -8.08
C ASN A 37 0.87 15.41 -8.23
N TYR A 38 0.42 14.47 -9.06
CA TYR A 38 1.08 13.17 -9.19
C TYR A 38 2.60 13.27 -9.43
N HIS A 39 3.38 12.70 -8.51
CA HIS A 39 4.82 12.55 -8.67
C HIS A 39 5.16 11.06 -8.70
N PRO A 40 5.77 10.56 -9.79
CA PRO A 40 6.17 9.16 -9.87
C PRO A 40 7.37 8.89 -8.95
N GLY A 41 7.42 7.66 -8.44
CA GLY A 41 8.53 7.17 -7.64
C GLY A 41 8.27 7.18 -6.13
N ILE A 42 9.07 6.40 -5.43
CA ILE A 42 9.15 6.43 -3.97
C ILE A 42 10.56 6.88 -3.63
N HIS A 43 10.68 7.79 -2.66
CA HIS A 43 11.96 8.25 -2.18
C HIS A 43 12.72 7.09 -1.53
N LYS A 44 13.75 6.59 -2.22
CA LYS A 44 14.61 5.51 -1.74
C LYS A 44 15.58 6.05 -0.69
N GLY A 45 15.88 5.25 0.33
CA GLY A 45 16.87 5.60 1.35
C GLY A 45 16.39 6.60 2.41
N PHE A 46 15.09 6.89 2.47
CA PHE A 46 14.49 7.71 3.53
C PHE A 46 13.75 6.84 4.54
N ALA A 47 13.76 7.25 5.81
CA ALA A 47 12.93 6.65 6.85
C ALA A 47 11.44 6.74 6.49
N TYR A 48 10.66 5.71 6.83
CA TYR A 48 9.24 5.63 6.50
C TYR A 48 8.45 6.88 6.90
N ALA A 49 8.67 7.39 8.13
CA ALA A 49 8.02 8.62 8.60
C ALA A 49 8.23 9.82 7.68
N ALA A 50 9.45 9.99 7.12
CA ALA A 50 9.74 11.07 6.20
C ALA A 50 9.04 10.88 4.84
N VAL A 51 8.98 9.64 4.35
CA VAL A 51 8.22 9.30 3.13
C VAL A 51 6.74 9.57 3.34
N TYR A 52 6.17 9.11 4.44
CA TYR A 52 4.77 9.33 4.83
C TYR A 52 4.44 10.83 4.90
N GLN A 53 5.24 11.60 5.65
CA GLN A 53 4.98 13.03 5.83
C GLN A 53 5.00 13.77 4.49
N LYS A 54 5.97 13.47 3.64
CA LYS A 54 6.06 14.08 2.30
C LYS A 54 4.84 13.75 1.43
N LEU A 55 4.33 12.52 1.48
CA LEU A 55 3.13 12.15 0.73
C LEU A 55 1.89 12.90 1.24
N ILE A 56 1.77 13.08 2.56
CA ILE A 56 0.72 13.92 3.16
C ILE A 56 0.83 15.38 2.71
N ASP A 57 2.02 15.98 2.86
CA ASP A 57 2.28 17.39 2.53
C ASP A 57 2.01 17.70 1.05
N GLN A 58 2.31 16.74 0.18
CA GLN A 58 2.09 16.86 -1.26
C GLN A 58 0.70 16.40 -1.71
N ARG A 59 -0.18 16.00 -0.79
CA ARG A 59 -1.50 15.43 -1.06
C ARG A 59 -1.43 14.29 -2.10
N GLN A 60 -0.48 13.38 -1.93
CA GLN A 60 -0.29 12.20 -2.78
C GLN A 60 -1.11 11.02 -2.23
N TYR A 61 -2.42 11.18 -2.09
CA TYR A 61 -3.32 10.14 -1.60
C TYR A 61 -4.67 10.25 -2.31
N SER A 62 -5.41 9.13 -2.35
CA SER A 62 -6.79 9.07 -2.85
C SER A 62 -7.80 9.17 -1.71
N PHE A 63 -7.50 8.57 -0.55
CA PHE A 63 -8.35 8.62 0.64
C PHE A 63 -7.46 8.75 1.88
N LEU A 64 -7.64 9.82 2.66
CA LEU A 64 -7.07 10.00 3.98
C LEU A 64 -8.12 9.57 5.01
N LEU A 65 -7.73 8.75 5.98
CA LEU A 65 -8.62 8.23 7.01
C LEU A 65 -8.53 9.04 8.30
N SER A 66 -9.52 8.85 9.18
CA SER A 66 -9.61 9.51 10.49
C SER A 66 -8.48 9.19 11.48
N ASP A 67 -7.73 8.10 11.27
CA ASP A 67 -6.51 7.77 12.03
C ASP A 67 -5.22 8.32 11.39
N ASN A 68 -5.36 9.13 10.33
CA ASN A 68 -4.31 9.65 9.45
C ASN A 68 -3.64 8.61 8.54
N SER A 69 -4.06 7.35 8.55
CA SER A 69 -3.61 6.41 7.53
C SER A 69 -4.22 6.79 6.18
N PHE A 70 -3.61 6.37 5.07
CA PHE A 70 -4.16 6.73 3.76
C PHE A 70 -3.97 5.65 2.71
N PHE A 71 -4.84 5.72 1.70
CA PHE A 71 -4.77 4.89 0.51
C PHE A 71 -4.31 5.70 -0.70
N GLN A 72 -3.48 5.09 -1.53
CA GLN A 72 -3.24 5.55 -2.89
C GLN A 72 -3.89 4.60 -3.87
N VAL A 73 -4.68 5.16 -4.79
CA VAL A 73 -5.26 4.46 -5.91
C VAL A 73 -4.83 5.15 -7.19
N PHE A 74 -4.05 4.45 -8.01
CA PHE A 74 -3.61 4.91 -9.31
C PHE A 74 -3.95 3.86 -10.35
N PHE A 75 -4.53 4.28 -11.46
CA PHE A 75 -4.75 3.44 -12.63
C PHE A 75 -4.49 4.25 -13.89
N GLU A 76 -3.93 3.61 -14.90
CA GLU A 76 -3.67 4.19 -16.21
C GLU A 76 -4.08 3.19 -17.28
N TRP A 77 -4.86 3.65 -18.25
CA TRP A 77 -5.32 2.86 -19.38
C TRP A 77 -4.84 3.47 -20.69
N ASP A 78 -4.70 2.62 -21.69
CA ASP A 78 -4.60 3.00 -23.09
C ASP A 78 -5.79 2.39 -23.80
N ASN A 79 -6.71 3.27 -24.21
CA ASN A 79 -8.07 2.90 -24.62
C ASN A 79 -8.74 2.03 -23.55
N ASP A 80 -9.19 0.82 -23.89
CA ASP A 80 -9.83 -0.11 -22.95
C ASP A 80 -8.85 -1.06 -22.22
N LYS A 81 -7.54 -0.93 -22.48
CA LYS A 81 -6.52 -1.82 -21.91
C LYS A 81 -5.88 -1.18 -20.69
N LEU A 82 -5.88 -1.91 -19.57
CA LEU A 82 -5.17 -1.50 -18.37
C LEU A 82 -3.66 -1.56 -18.62
N LEU A 83 -2.96 -0.44 -18.45
CA LEU A 83 -1.51 -0.37 -18.58
C LEU A 83 -0.82 -0.51 -17.23
N LYS A 84 -1.26 0.28 -16.25
CA LYS A 84 -0.66 0.33 -14.92
C LYS A 84 -1.75 0.45 -13.86
N ALA A 85 -1.51 -0.18 -12.71
CA ALA A 85 -2.29 0.08 -11.53
C ALA A 85 -1.40 0.03 -10.29
N LYS A 86 -1.78 0.80 -9.27
CA LYS A 86 -1.17 0.77 -7.96
C LYS A 86 -2.25 1.00 -6.93
N LEU A 87 -2.34 0.04 -6.01
CA LEU A 87 -3.12 0.13 -4.79
C LEU A 87 -2.14 0.11 -3.64
N ALA A 88 -2.10 1.14 -2.82
CA ALA A 88 -1.22 1.18 -1.66
C ALA A 88 -1.96 1.64 -0.42
N TYR A 89 -1.50 1.15 0.72
CA TYR A 89 -1.95 1.55 2.04
C TYR A 89 -0.76 1.94 2.91
N TYR A 90 -0.85 3.14 3.45
CA TYR A 90 0.16 3.78 4.27
C TYR A 90 -0.40 3.95 5.69
N PRO A 91 -0.01 3.08 6.65
CA PRO A 91 -0.38 3.27 8.04
C PRO A 91 0.28 4.52 8.62
N THR A 92 -0.39 5.20 9.55
CA THR A 92 0.22 6.32 10.29
C THR A 92 1.51 5.87 10.99
N PRO A 93 2.59 6.65 10.96
CA PRO A 93 3.76 6.40 11.76
C PRO A 93 3.40 6.42 13.25
N VAL A 94 3.54 5.27 13.92
CA VAL A 94 3.31 5.12 15.36
C VAL A 94 4.63 4.73 16.01
N LYS A 95 4.98 5.44 17.10
CA LYS A 95 6.15 5.15 17.91
C LYS A 95 6.09 3.72 18.43
N ILE A 96 7.17 2.98 18.24
CA ILE A 96 7.34 1.64 18.81
C ILE A 96 8.00 1.82 20.18
N THR A 97 7.18 1.78 21.24
CA THR A 97 7.65 1.90 22.62
C THR A 97 8.60 0.75 22.96
N GLY A 98 9.75 1.06 23.56
CA GLY A 98 10.76 0.06 23.92
C GLY A 98 11.52 -0.53 22.74
N ALA A 99 11.42 0.04 21.53
CA ALA A 99 12.13 -0.49 20.36
C ALA A 99 13.65 -0.55 20.52
N LEU A 100 14.24 0.47 21.15
CA LEU A 100 15.69 0.51 21.37
C LEU A 100 16.13 -0.58 22.35
N ASP A 101 15.43 -0.71 23.47
CA ASP A 101 15.70 -1.75 24.49
C ASP A 101 15.53 -3.14 23.88
N SER A 102 14.47 -3.36 23.10
CA SER A 102 14.23 -4.63 22.40
C SER A 102 15.30 -4.97 21.37
N LEU A 103 15.84 -3.96 20.65
CA LEU A 103 16.96 -4.16 19.73
C LEU A 103 18.24 -4.56 20.49
N LEU A 104 18.52 -3.91 21.62
CA LEU A 104 19.66 -4.23 22.48
C LEU A 104 19.57 -5.66 23.00
N GLU A 105 18.43 -6.03 23.60
CA GLU A 105 18.19 -7.39 24.10
C GLU A 105 18.34 -8.44 22.99
N SER A 106 17.86 -8.14 21.79
CA SER A 106 18.00 -9.03 20.63
C SER A 106 19.44 -9.16 20.16
N ALA A 107 20.21 -8.06 20.14
CA ALA A 107 21.61 -8.06 19.78
C ALA A 107 22.43 -8.90 20.79
N GLU A 108 22.23 -8.66 22.09
CA GLU A 108 22.86 -9.41 23.17
C GLU A 108 22.51 -10.90 23.12
N PHE A 109 21.25 -11.25 22.86
CA PHE A 109 20.80 -12.63 22.79
C PHE A 109 21.34 -13.38 21.56
N SER A 110 21.33 -12.74 20.39
CA SER A 110 21.68 -13.38 19.13
C SER A 110 23.19 -13.50 18.92
N GLY A 111 23.99 -12.59 19.50
CA GLY A 111 25.42 -12.48 19.21
C GLY A 111 25.72 -12.16 17.74
N VAL A 112 24.78 -11.57 17.01
CA VAL A 112 24.89 -11.26 15.58
C VAL A 112 25.28 -9.81 15.37
N ASP A 113 26.44 -9.56 14.77
CA ASP A 113 27.00 -8.23 14.48
C ASP A 113 26.00 -7.28 13.76
N LEU A 114 25.16 -7.82 12.87
CA LEU A 114 24.14 -7.04 12.15
C LEU A 114 23.14 -6.34 13.09
N LEU A 115 22.78 -6.96 14.21
CA LEU A 115 21.85 -6.34 15.16
C LEU A 115 22.53 -5.22 15.96
N GLU A 116 23.84 -5.31 16.15
CA GLU A 116 24.63 -4.25 16.79
C GLU A 116 24.67 -3.00 15.90
N GLU A 117 24.90 -3.15 14.60
CA GLU A 117 24.83 -2.04 13.63
C GLU A 117 23.45 -1.38 13.60
N LEU A 118 22.38 -2.19 13.63
CA LEU A 118 21.01 -1.69 13.70
C LEU A 118 20.73 -0.94 15.00
N TYR A 119 21.23 -1.44 16.14
CA TYR A 119 21.13 -0.79 17.43
C TYR A 119 21.80 0.59 17.41
N PHE A 120 23.05 0.69 16.97
CA PHE A 120 23.76 1.98 16.92
C PHE A 120 23.07 3.00 15.99
N GLY A 121 22.54 2.53 14.86
CA GLY A 121 21.73 3.38 13.98
C GLY A 121 20.47 3.90 14.66
N ALA A 122 19.76 3.03 15.38
CA ALA A 122 18.56 3.37 16.13
C ALA A 122 18.85 4.34 17.31
N GLU A 123 19.92 4.10 18.06
CA GLU A 123 20.39 4.96 19.16
C GLU A 123 20.71 6.38 18.66
N ALA A 124 21.38 6.48 17.50
CA ALA A 124 21.69 7.77 16.88
C ALA A 124 20.42 8.56 16.49
N TRP A 125 19.35 7.88 16.08
CA TRP A 125 18.06 8.53 15.80
C TRP A 125 17.40 9.03 17.07
N VAL A 126 17.31 8.17 18.09
CA VAL A 126 16.69 8.51 19.38
C VAL A 126 17.41 9.68 20.05
N THR A 127 18.75 9.70 20.00
CA THR A 127 19.57 10.80 20.54
C THR A 127 19.30 12.14 19.85
N ARG A 128 18.86 12.12 18.58
CA ARG A 128 18.44 13.30 17.82
C ARG A 128 16.96 13.65 18.01
N GLY A 129 16.26 12.96 18.91
CA GLY A 129 14.83 13.13 19.15
C GLY A 129 13.94 12.55 18.06
N ILE A 130 14.46 11.63 17.24
CA ILE A 130 13.70 10.94 16.20
C ILE A 130 13.20 9.61 16.77
N ASP A 131 11.89 9.47 16.89
CA ASP A 131 11.27 8.23 17.35
C ASP A 131 11.42 7.09 16.33
N ILE A 132 11.62 5.87 16.84
CA ILE A 132 11.54 4.65 16.05
C ILE A 132 10.05 4.33 15.84
N VAL A 133 9.64 4.20 14.58
CA VAL A 133 8.24 3.98 14.18
C VAL A 133 8.10 2.72 13.32
N ASN A 134 6.88 2.28 13.05
CA ASN A 134 6.61 1.28 12.02
C ASN A 134 7.22 1.71 10.67
N THR A 135 7.70 0.74 9.89
CA THR A 135 8.59 1.01 8.75
C THR A 135 7.96 0.78 7.38
N SER A 136 6.70 0.34 7.33
CA SER A 136 6.20 -0.37 6.17
C SER A 136 4.83 0.11 5.72
N TYR A 137 4.70 0.34 4.42
CA TYR A 137 3.44 0.41 3.70
C TYR A 137 3.23 -0.89 2.92
N LEU A 138 1.97 -1.18 2.57
CA LEU A 138 1.61 -2.29 1.68
C LEU A 138 1.29 -1.73 0.30
N ARG A 139 1.74 -2.41 -0.75
CA ARG A 139 1.41 -2.04 -2.12
C ARG A 139 1.11 -3.26 -2.97
N LEU A 140 0.11 -3.16 -3.83
CA LEU A 140 -0.20 -4.07 -4.92
C LEU A 140 -0.04 -3.30 -6.22
N ASP A 141 0.97 -3.67 -7.01
CA ASP A 141 1.26 -3.06 -8.29
C ASP A 141 0.84 -3.96 -9.45
N TYR A 142 0.47 -3.32 -10.54
CA TYR A 142 0.37 -3.92 -11.86
C TYR A 142 1.08 -3.03 -12.89
N ASP A 143 1.93 -3.62 -13.70
CA ASP A 143 2.51 -2.98 -14.89
C ASP A 143 2.49 -3.99 -16.05
N SER A 144 1.75 -3.67 -17.10
CA SER A 144 1.59 -4.54 -18.27
C SER A 144 2.87 -4.67 -19.11
N GLY A 145 3.77 -3.68 -19.02
CA GLY A 145 4.99 -3.57 -19.82
C GLY A 145 6.27 -3.92 -19.06
N VAL A 146 6.18 -4.34 -17.79
CA VAL A 146 7.37 -4.74 -17.03
C VAL A 146 7.86 -6.12 -17.44
N GLU A 147 9.17 -6.23 -17.68
CA GLU A 147 9.83 -7.49 -18.07
C GLU A 147 10.79 -8.01 -16.98
N THR A 148 11.23 -7.14 -16.07
CA THR A 148 12.24 -7.47 -15.05
C THR A 148 11.70 -8.23 -13.84
N HIS A 149 10.37 -8.29 -13.67
CA HIS A 149 9.69 -9.02 -12.61
C HIS A 149 8.23 -9.31 -13.01
N SER A 150 7.46 -9.97 -12.15
CA SER A 150 6.06 -10.27 -12.44
C SER A 150 5.22 -9.01 -12.65
N LYS A 151 4.29 -9.09 -13.62
CA LYS A 151 3.40 -7.99 -14.00
C LYS A 151 2.50 -7.52 -12.87
N CYS A 152 2.16 -8.40 -11.93
CA CYS A 152 1.35 -8.09 -10.76
C CYS A 152 1.98 -8.69 -9.51
N HIS A 153 2.21 -7.86 -8.50
CA HIS A 153 2.85 -8.30 -7.27
C HIS A 153 2.49 -7.42 -6.07
N VAL A 154 2.53 -8.04 -4.90
CA VAL A 154 2.52 -7.36 -3.62
C VAL A 154 3.95 -7.01 -3.24
N GLN A 155 4.15 -5.79 -2.76
CA GLN A 155 5.40 -5.28 -2.22
C GLN A 155 5.15 -4.71 -0.81
N ILE A 156 6.10 -4.98 0.10
CA ILE A 156 6.12 -4.40 1.44
C ILE A 156 7.23 -3.37 1.49
N ALA A 157 6.88 -2.14 1.91
CA ALA A 157 7.80 -1.03 2.05
C ALA A 157 8.63 -0.78 0.76
N SER A 158 9.77 -0.11 0.90
CA SER A 158 10.69 0.18 -0.20
C SER A 158 11.62 -0.99 -0.56
N LEU A 159 11.34 -2.20 -0.05
CA LEU A 159 12.08 -3.42 -0.34
C LEU A 159 11.76 -3.90 -1.76
N ASN A 160 12.52 -3.41 -2.74
CA ASN A 160 12.31 -3.75 -4.14
C ASN A 160 12.67 -5.20 -4.47
N GLU A 161 13.44 -5.86 -3.62
CA GLU A 161 13.86 -7.25 -3.83
C GLU A 161 12.81 -8.25 -3.36
N LEU A 162 11.89 -7.84 -2.47
CA LEU A 162 10.82 -8.69 -1.98
C LEU A 162 9.51 -8.35 -2.70
N ARG A 163 9.17 -9.18 -3.70
CA ARG A 163 7.91 -9.09 -4.45
C ARG A 163 7.20 -10.44 -4.44
N ILE A 164 5.98 -10.45 -3.94
CA ILE A 164 5.13 -11.65 -3.93
C ILE A 164 4.21 -11.55 -5.15
N THR A 165 4.44 -12.39 -6.16
CA THR A 165 3.63 -12.43 -7.38
C THR A 165 2.16 -12.70 -7.05
N SER A 166 1.27 -11.91 -7.64
CA SER A 166 -0.18 -12.11 -7.53
C SER A 166 -0.78 -12.39 -8.91
N LYS A 167 -1.63 -13.41 -8.98
CA LYS A 167 -2.44 -13.68 -10.18
C LYS A 167 -3.55 -12.63 -10.38
N TYR A 168 -3.93 -11.93 -9.32
CA TYR A 168 -5.05 -10.99 -9.36
C TYR A 168 -4.62 -9.60 -8.92
N LEU A 169 -4.97 -8.60 -9.71
CA LEU A 169 -5.03 -7.22 -9.22
C LEU A 169 -6.40 -7.02 -8.58
N LEU A 170 -6.42 -6.67 -7.29
CA LEU A 170 -7.65 -6.49 -6.55
C LEU A 170 -8.44 -5.27 -7.06
N ASN A 171 -9.76 -5.36 -6.99
CA ASN A 171 -10.63 -4.20 -7.16
C ASN A 171 -10.37 -3.20 -6.01
N PRO A 172 -10.35 -1.87 -6.27
CA PRO A 172 -10.07 -0.88 -5.21
C PRO A 172 -11.01 -0.99 -4.01
N PHE A 173 -12.30 -1.25 -4.24
CA PHE A 173 -13.28 -1.41 -3.15
C PHE A 173 -12.97 -2.64 -2.30
N ASN A 174 -12.59 -3.76 -2.92
CA ASN A 174 -12.19 -4.98 -2.21
C ASN A 174 -10.90 -4.76 -1.40
N PHE A 175 -9.90 -4.10 -1.99
CA PHE A 175 -8.63 -3.78 -1.31
C PHE A 175 -8.86 -2.85 -0.11
N PHE A 176 -9.64 -1.79 -0.31
CA PHE A 176 -10.00 -0.84 0.75
C PHE A 176 -10.76 -1.53 1.88
N THR A 177 -11.81 -2.28 1.55
CA THR A 177 -12.62 -2.99 2.56
C THR A 177 -11.77 -3.97 3.34
N TRP A 178 -10.96 -4.78 2.66
CA TRP A 178 -10.10 -5.77 3.31
C TRP A 178 -9.18 -5.10 4.34
N ILE A 179 -8.53 -3.98 4.01
CA ILE A 179 -7.67 -3.29 4.98
C ILE A 179 -8.48 -2.70 6.12
N VAL A 180 -9.54 -1.93 5.84
CA VAL A 180 -10.32 -1.23 6.87
C VAL A 180 -10.98 -2.22 7.85
N GLU A 181 -11.38 -3.40 7.38
CA GLU A 181 -11.88 -4.49 8.23
C GLU A 181 -10.86 -4.97 9.28
N HIS A 182 -9.58 -4.95 8.93
CA HIS A 182 -8.49 -5.37 9.80
C HIS A 182 -7.99 -4.24 10.71
N LEU A 183 -8.25 -2.97 10.36
CA LEU A 183 -7.95 -1.81 11.20
C LEU A 183 -8.95 -1.61 12.35
N LYS A 184 -10.13 -2.27 12.28
CA LYS A 184 -11.13 -2.31 13.37
C LYS A 184 -11.58 -0.92 13.84
N PHE A 185 -11.85 -0.01 12.90
CA PHE A 185 -12.48 1.28 13.23
C PHE A 185 -13.83 1.06 13.94
N PRO A 186 -14.17 1.85 14.99
CA PRO A 186 -15.44 1.68 15.71
C PRO A 186 -16.69 1.77 14.83
N ALA A 187 -16.64 2.61 13.78
CA ALA A 187 -17.74 2.77 12.84
C ALA A 187 -17.90 1.61 11.84
N PHE A 188 -16.95 0.66 11.79
CA PHE A 188 -16.91 -0.36 10.76
C PHE A 188 -18.07 -1.36 10.85
N GLU A 189 -18.39 -1.82 12.07
CA GLU A 189 -19.51 -2.76 12.28
C GLU A 189 -20.84 -2.18 11.77
N ASP A 190 -21.09 -0.88 12.01
CA ASP A 190 -22.26 -0.21 11.48
C ASP A 190 -22.26 -0.18 9.94
N ILE A 191 -21.11 0.10 9.32
CA ILE A 191 -20.96 0.17 7.86
C ILE A 191 -21.35 -1.16 7.20
N LEU A 192 -20.91 -2.30 7.78
CA LEU A 192 -21.19 -3.64 7.26
C LEU A 192 -22.70 -3.95 7.16
N THR A 193 -23.49 -3.36 8.05
CA THR A 193 -24.94 -3.60 8.10
C THR A 193 -25.73 -2.76 7.09
N THR A 194 -25.11 -1.74 6.47
CA THR A 194 -25.80 -0.85 5.55
C THR A 194 -26.19 -1.54 4.24
N HIS A 195 -27.37 -1.21 3.70
CA HIS A 195 -27.80 -1.74 2.40
C HIS A 195 -26.86 -1.32 1.27
N SER A 196 -26.35 -0.07 1.30
CA SER A 196 -25.42 0.45 0.31
C SER A 196 -24.10 -0.34 0.29
N PHE A 197 -23.52 -0.62 1.46
CA PHE A 197 -22.31 -1.45 1.55
C PHE A 197 -22.54 -2.84 0.99
N ASN A 198 -23.63 -3.51 1.37
CA ASN A 198 -23.93 -4.87 0.90
C ASN A 198 -24.13 -4.93 -0.63
N ALA A 199 -24.81 -3.92 -1.19
CA ALA A 199 -24.97 -3.80 -2.64
C ALA A 199 -23.63 -3.57 -3.35
N SER A 200 -22.79 -2.66 -2.84
CA SER A 200 -21.46 -2.38 -3.38
C SER A 200 -20.54 -3.59 -3.27
N MET A 201 -20.52 -4.28 -2.12
CA MET A 201 -19.75 -5.52 -1.91
C MET A 201 -20.18 -6.62 -2.89
N GLY A 202 -21.48 -6.82 -3.07
CA GLY A 202 -22.03 -7.78 -4.04
C GLY A 202 -21.57 -7.49 -5.48
N TYR A 203 -21.45 -6.21 -5.84
CA TYR A 203 -20.92 -5.79 -7.13
C TYR A 203 -19.39 -5.98 -7.23
N HIS A 204 -18.60 -5.53 -6.25
CA HIS A 204 -17.14 -5.47 -6.40
C HIS A 204 -16.44 -6.81 -6.18
N ARG A 205 -17.00 -7.72 -5.35
CA ARG A 205 -16.34 -8.98 -4.95
C ARG A 205 -15.88 -9.87 -6.12
N THR A 206 -16.57 -9.82 -7.27
CA THR A 206 -16.26 -10.64 -8.44
C THR A 206 -15.46 -9.91 -9.53
N ARG A 207 -15.06 -8.65 -9.29
CA ARG A 207 -14.48 -7.75 -10.30
C ARG A 207 -13.00 -7.46 -10.06
N ASN A 208 -12.28 -8.40 -9.44
CA ASN A 208 -10.81 -8.40 -9.47
C ASN A 208 -10.34 -8.66 -10.91
N TYR A 209 -9.15 -8.16 -11.25
CA TYR A 209 -8.59 -8.30 -12.58
C TYR A 209 -7.64 -9.51 -12.61
N ASP A 210 -8.04 -10.55 -13.35
CA ASP A 210 -7.23 -11.74 -13.59
C ASP A 210 -6.10 -11.42 -14.58
N ILE A 211 -4.86 -11.64 -14.13
CA ILE A 211 -3.68 -11.53 -14.97
C ILE A 211 -3.54 -12.85 -15.71
N GLN A 212 -4.09 -12.93 -16.92
CA GLN A 212 -4.09 -14.13 -17.76
C GLN A 212 -2.68 -14.62 -18.18
N GLU A 213 -1.62 -13.92 -17.78
CA GLU A 213 -0.22 -14.27 -18.02
C GLU A 213 0.48 -14.72 -16.73
N ALA A 214 -0.10 -15.65 -15.99
CA ALA A 214 0.66 -16.46 -15.04
C ALA A 214 1.53 -17.50 -15.80
N GLN A 215 2.24 -17.10 -16.87
CA GLN A 215 3.38 -17.87 -17.35
C GLN A 215 4.59 -17.45 -16.53
N THR A 216 4.80 -18.23 -15.50
CA THR A 216 5.98 -18.31 -14.67
C THR A 216 7.25 -18.44 -15.51
N HIS A 217 7.93 -17.34 -15.81
CA HIS A 217 9.37 -17.35 -15.65
C HIS A 217 9.62 -16.88 -14.23
N ALA A 218 9.78 -17.82 -13.31
CA ALA A 218 10.41 -17.55 -12.03
C ALA A 218 11.92 -17.52 -12.27
N PRO A 219 12.60 -16.36 -12.29
CA PRO A 219 14.04 -16.33 -12.40
C PRO A 219 14.63 -16.24 -10.99
N PHE A 220 14.33 -17.18 -10.10
CA PHE A 220 14.88 -17.13 -8.73
C PHE A 220 15.33 -18.48 -8.17
N LEU A 221 15.59 -19.47 -9.03
CA LEU A 221 16.35 -20.67 -8.68
C LEU A 221 17.29 -21.10 -9.82
N SER A 222 18.09 -20.17 -10.34
CA SER A 222 19.23 -20.54 -11.19
C SER A 222 20.47 -19.77 -10.77
N ASN A 223 21.45 -20.52 -10.28
CA ASN A 223 22.85 -20.18 -9.98
C ASN A 223 23.17 -19.79 -8.53
N THR A 224 22.83 -20.66 -7.58
CA THR A 224 23.79 -20.99 -6.52
C THR A 224 24.79 -21.98 -7.10
N ASN A 225 25.89 -21.47 -7.68
CA ASN A 225 27.13 -22.23 -7.72
C ASN A 225 27.74 -22.14 -6.32
N ILE A 226 27.60 -23.22 -5.55
CA ILE A 226 28.53 -23.60 -4.48
C ILE A 226 29.61 -24.46 -5.12
#